data_AF-D1YIK7-F1
#
_entry.id   AF-D1YIK7-F1
#
_cell.length_a   1.000
_cell.length_b   1.000
_cell.length_c   1.000
_cell.angle_alpha   90.00
_cell.angle_beta   90.00
_cell.angle_gamma   90.00
#
_symmetry.space_group_name_H-M   'P 1'
#
loop_
_entity.id
_entity.type
_entity.pdbx_description
1 polymer ?
#
loop_
_entity_poly.entity_id
_entity_poly.type
_entity_poly.pdbx_seq_one_letter_code
_entity_poly.pdbx_strand_id
1 'polypeptide(L)'
;MKEFKNIDEQIEVLKNRGLVFKDLDLAKRYLLTNNYYNIINGYGKYFQNNTDLFIKGTTFDEVRSLYFCDKQLKQAFLILSRM
;
A
#
# COMPACT_ATOMS: atom_id res chain seq x y z
N MET A 1 2.78 -4.22 20.55
CA MET A 1 1.70 -4.41 19.57
C MET A 1 1.30 -3.03 19.05
N LYS A 2 1.28 -2.80 17.73
CA LYS A 2 0.59 -1.62 17.22
C LYS A 2 -0.91 -1.88 17.33
N GLU A 3 -1.66 -0.92 17.85
CA GLU A 3 -3.12 -0.98 17.90
C GLU A 3 -3.68 -1.24 16.49
N PHE A 4 -4.66 -2.14 16.42
CA PHE A 4 -5.36 -2.38 15.17
C PHE A 4 -6.28 -1.17 14.91
N LYS A 5 -5.97 -0.44 13.83
CA LYS A 5 -6.80 0.66 13.37
C LYS A 5 -7.91 0.13 12.46
N ASN A 6 -9.12 0.63 12.64
CA ASN A 6 -10.20 0.37 11.69
C ASN A 6 -9.89 1.04 10.33
N ILE A 7 -10.71 0.73 9.31
CA ILE A 7 -10.43 1.18 7.94
C ILE A 7 -10.39 2.70 7.81
N ASP A 8 -11.27 3.41 8.51
CA ASP A 8 -11.35 4.87 8.44
C ASP A 8 -10.15 5.52 9.14
N GLU A 9 -9.72 4.97 10.29
CA GLU A 9 -8.50 5.37 10.99
C GLU A 9 -7.24 5.13 10.15
N GLN A 10 -7.17 4.01 9.42
CA GLN A 10 -6.07 3.71 8.51
C GLN A 10 -6.01 4.74 7.37
N ILE A 11 -7.14 5.06 6.76
CA ILE A 11 -7.24 6.09 5.72
C ILE A 11 -6.78 7.44 6.27
N GLU A 12 -7.23 7.82 7.46
CA GLU A 12 -6.92 9.12 8.04
C GLU A 12 -5.43 9.25 8.37
N VAL A 13 -4.80 8.20 8.89
CA VAL A 13 -3.34 8.14 9.06
C VAL A 13 -2.61 8.33 7.74
N LEU A 14 -3.06 7.69 6.67
CA LEU A 14 -2.42 7.79 5.36
C LEU A 14 -2.59 9.18 4.74
N LYS A 15 -3.77 9.79 4.87
CA LYS A 15 -4.02 11.18 4.46
C LYS A 15 -3.14 12.16 5.22
N ASN A 16 -3.03 12.01 6.54
CA ASN A 16 -2.18 12.85 7.40
C ASN A 16 -0.69 12.73 7.04
N ARG A 17 -0.29 11.58 6.50
CA ARG A 17 1.07 11.37 5.97
C ARG A 17 1.26 11.88 4.55
N GLY A 18 0.23 12.46 3.91
CA GLY A 18 0.30 13.05 2.58
C GLY A 18 -0.08 12.11 1.43
N LEU A 19 -0.65 10.93 1.70
CA LEU A 19 -1.09 10.02 0.63
C LEU A 19 -2.39 10.51 0.00
N VAL A 20 -2.41 10.55 -1.33
CA VAL A 20 -3.57 10.96 -2.11
C VAL A 20 -4.42 9.74 -2.49
N PHE A 21 -5.74 9.84 -2.31
CA PHE A 21 -6.70 8.84 -2.73
C PHE A 21 -7.55 9.40 -3.86
N LYS A 22 -7.45 8.82 -5.07
CA LYS A 22 -8.28 9.20 -6.23
C LYS A 22 -9.70 8.64 -6.11
N ASP A 23 -9.81 7.40 -5.65
CA ASP A 23 -11.06 6.71 -5.34
C ASP A 23 -10.95 6.13 -3.93
N LEU A 24 -11.66 6.74 -2.99
CA LEU A 24 -11.59 6.38 -1.58
C LEU A 24 -12.26 5.03 -1.31
N ASP A 25 -13.38 4.74 -1.96
CA ASP A 25 -14.13 3.50 -1.77
C ASP A 25 -13.39 2.30 -2.34
N LEU A 26 -12.70 2.48 -3.48
CA LEU A 26 -11.76 1.50 -4.00
C LEU A 26 -10.63 1.25 -3.01
N ALA A 27 -10.02 2.30 -2.47
CA ALA A 27 -8.91 2.17 -1.54
C ALA A 27 -9.31 1.46 -0.24
N LYS A 28 -10.48 1.81 0.33
CA LYS A 28 -11.05 1.13 1.50
C LYS A 28 -11.28 -0.36 1.23
N ARG A 29 -11.95 -0.70 0.12
CA ARG A 29 -12.15 -2.10 -0.29
C ARG A 29 -10.82 -2.84 -0.46
N TYR A 30 -9.82 -2.19 -1.03
CA TYR A 30 -8.50 -2.79 -1.23
C TYR A 30 -7.78 -3.08 0.08
N LEU A 31 -7.78 -2.12 1.02
CA LEU A 31 -7.19 -2.26 2.35
C LEU A 31 -7.97 -3.22 3.27
N LEU A 32 -9.27 -3.43 3.03
CA LEU A 32 -10.06 -4.46 3.71
C LEU A 32 -9.75 -5.89 3.21
N THR A 33 -9.49 -6.03 1.92
CA THR A 33 -9.24 -7.33 1.27
C THR A 33 -7.77 -7.73 1.23
N ASN A 34 -6.86 -6.78 1.43
CA ASN A 34 -5.42 -7.02 1.48
C ASN A 34 -4.85 -6.48 2.78
N ASN A 35 -3.89 -7.19 3.36
CA ASN A 35 -3.29 -6.77 4.62
C ASN A 35 -2.62 -5.39 4.49
N TYR A 36 -3.20 -4.37 5.13
CA TYR A 36 -2.70 -2.99 5.20
C TYR A 36 -1.19 -2.92 5.41
N TYR A 37 -0.67 -3.72 6.36
CA TYR A 37 0.74 -3.70 6.71
C TYR A 37 1.63 -4.18 5.57
N ASN A 38 1.19 -5.19 4.81
CA ASN A 38 1.95 -5.69 3.67
C ASN A 38 2.09 -4.63 2.59
N ILE A 39 1.05 -3.83 2.35
CA ILE A 39 1.06 -2.80 1.30
C ILE A 39 1.80 -1.55 1.80
N ILE A 40 1.33 -0.95 2.88
CA ILE A 40 1.80 0.36 3.33
C ILE A 40 3.21 0.27 3.92
N ASN A 41 3.47 -0.68 4.83
CA ASN A 41 4.82 -0.77 5.40
C ASN A 41 5.81 -1.42 4.43
N GLY A 42 5.34 -2.35 3.60
CA GLY A 42 6.20 -3.05 2.64
C GLY A 42 6.62 -2.16 1.47
N TYR A 43 5.68 -1.39 0.91
CA TYR A 43 5.85 -0.70 -0.37
C TYR A 43 5.67 0.80 -0.28
N GLY A 44 4.93 1.31 0.71
CA GLY A 44 4.74 2.76 0.90
C GLY A 44 6.05 3.51 1.14
N LYS A 45 7.04 2.86 1.79
CA LYS A 45 8.37 3.43 2.05
C LYS A 45 9.12 3.92 0.80
N TYR A 46 8.84 3.33 -0.36
CA TYR A 46 9.49 3.73 -1.62
C TYR A 46 8.92 5.04 -2.19
N PHE A 47 7.80 5.49 -1.63
CA PHE A 47 7.13 6.73 -2.02
C PHE A 47 7.16 7.76 -0.89
N GLN A 48 8.03 7.57 0.10
CA GLN A 48 8.16 8.41 1.27
C GLN A 48 9.52 9.09 1.32
N ASN A 49 9.56 10.22 2.00
CA ASN A 49 10.80 10.88 2.37
C ASN A 49 11.38 10.28 3.68
N ASN A 50 12.50 10.83 4.15
CA ASN A 50 13.17 10.39 5.37
C ASN A 50 12.36 10.64 6.67
N THR A 51 11.19 11.28 6.60
CA THR A 51 10.34 11.60 7.75
C THR A 51 9.01 10.83 7.74
N ASP A 52 8.93 9.68 7.05
CA ASP A 52 7.75 8.81 6.97
C ASP A 52 6.51 9.47 6.30
N LEU A 53 6.71 10.62 5.65
CA LEU A 53 5.70 11.34 4.88
C LEU A 53 5.81 10.96 3.41
N PHE A 54 4.66 10.81 2.75
CA PHE A 54 4.61 10.55 1.32
C PHE A 54 5.09 11.77 0.53
N ILE A 55 5.84 11.50 -0.54
CA ILE A 55 6.26 12.51 -1.50
C ILE A 55 5.00 13.19 -2.07
N LYS A 56 5.07 14.51 -2.28
CA LYS A 56 3.93 15.30 -2.74
C LYS A 56 3.35 14.71 -4.04
N GLY A 57 2.06 14.41 -4.01
CA GLY A 57 1.33 13.87 -5.16
C GLY A 57 1.33 12.35 -5.27
N THR A 58 2.05 11.63 -4.39
CA THR A 58 1.96 10.17 -4.32
C THR A 58 0.53 9.74 -4.06
N THR A 59 0.07 8.78 -4.86
CA THR A 59 -1.27 8.22 -4.80
C THR A 59 -1.26 6.80 -4.24
N PHE A 60 -2.37 6.41 -3.62
CA PHE A 60 -2.57 5.03 -3.18
C PHE A 60 -2.44 4.02 -4.34
N ASP A 61 -2.87 4.41 -5.54
CA ASP A 61 -2.79 3.57 -6.73
C ASP A 61 -1.35 3.24 -7.14
N GLU A 62 -0.40 4.16 -6.97
CA GLU A 62 1.02 3.90 -7.24
C GLU A 62 1.59 2.87 -6.25
N VAL A 63 1.31 3.04 -4.96
CA VAL A 63 1.73 2.08 -3.92
C VAL A 63 1.11 0.70 -4.18
N ARG A 64 -0.18 0.67 -4.50
CA ARG A 64 -0.92 -0.55 -4.87
C ARG A 64 -0.32 -1.21 -6.11
N SER A 65 0.03 -0.43 -7.13
CA SER A 65 0.58 -0.96 -8.39
C SER A 65 1.93 -1.62 -8.17
N LEU A 66 2.80 -1.03 -7.36
CA LEU A 66 4.07 -1.64 -6.99
C LEU A 66 3.87 -2.96 -6.24
N TYR A 67 2.97 -2.98 -5.26
CA TYR A 67 2.61 -4.21 -4.54
C TYR A 67 2.11 -5.31 -5.48
N PHE A 68 1.21 -4.97 -6.39
CA PHE A 68 0.63 -5.90 -7.34
C PHE A 68 1.69 -6.43 -8.31
N CYS A 69 2.56 -5.56 -8.82
CA CYS A 69 3.66 -5.94 -9.70
C CYS A 69 4.60 -6.96 -9.04
N ASP A 70 5.04 -6.70 -7.81
CA ASP A 70 5.92 -7.62 -7.07
C ASP A 70 5.23 -8.97 -6.79
N LYS A 71 3.93 -8.98 -6.48
CA LYS A 71 3.15 -10.22 -6.37
C LYS A 71 3.15 -11.02 -7.67
N GLN A 72 2.94 -10.36 -8.81
CA GLN A 72 2.95 -11.00 -10.13
C GLN A 72 4.33 -11.57 -10.46
N LEU A 73 5.41 -10.83 -10.18
CA LEU A 73 6.78 -11.30 -10.39
C LEU A 73 7.08 -12.53 -9.53
N LYS A 74 6.76 -12.50 -8.23
CA LYS A 74 6.94 -13.65 -7.33
C LYS A 74 6.17 -14.88 -7.83
N GLN A 75 4.94 -14.69 -8.30
CA GLN A 75 4.14 -15.77 -8.85
C GLN A 75 4.76 -16.34 -10.13
N ALA A 76 5.25 -15.49 -11.03
CA ALA A 76 5.93 -15.91 -12.25
C ALA A 76 7.21 -16.71 -11.94
N PHE A 77 8.05 -16.20 -11.02
CA PHE A 77 9.26 -16.91 -10.58
C PHE A 77 8.95 -18.28 -9.97
N LEU A 78 7.91 -18.38 -9.14
CA LEU A 78 7.50 -19.65 -8.54
C LEU A 78 7.02 -20.69 -9.56
N ILE A 79 6.38 -20.25 -10.64
CA ILE A 79 5.95 -21.14 -11.72
C ILE A 79 7.16 -21.61 -12.51
N LEU A 80 8.04 -20.68 -12.90
CA LEU A 80 9.23 -20.97 -13.70
C LEU A 80 10.26 -21.84 -12.95
N SER A 81 10.35 -21.74 -11.62
CA SER A 81 11.27 -22.56 -10.83
C SER A 81 10.87 -24.03 -10.69
N ARG A 82 9.69 -24.41 -11.20
CA ARG A 82 9.15 -25.78 -11.17
C ARG A 82 9.17 -26.45 -12.55
N MET A 83 9.67 -25.75 -13.57
CA MET A 83 9.93 -26.27 -14.91
C MET A 83 11.37 -26.78 -14.98
#